data_AF-A0A1I4H4X4-F1
#
_entry.id   AF-A0A1I4H4X4-F1
#
_cell.length_a   1.000
_cell.length_b   1.000
_cell.length_c   1.000
_cell.angle_alpha   90.00
_cell.angle_beta   90.00
_cell.angle_gamma   90.00
#
_symmetry.space_group_name_H-M   'P 1'
#
loop_
_entity.id
_entity.type
_entity.pdbx_description
1 polymer ?
#
loop_
_entity_poly.entity_id
_entity_poly.type
_entity_poly.pdbx_seq_one_letter_code
_entity_poly.pdbx_strand_id
1 'polypeptide(L)' 'MQHAHSLYIEPIDVVGRIQRAIEDFRTSRVQAKAFKNTVRELSNLTDHELADIGVDRADIVAVAQQAVSAA' A
#
# COMPACT_ATOMS: atom_id res chain seq x y z
N MET A 1 47.72 32.98 -1.70
CA MET A 1 47.40 32.34 -0.41
C MET A 1 45.94 31.93 -0.44
N GLN A 2 45.71 30.62 -0.55
CA GLN A 2 44.61 29.84 0.04
C GLN A 2 43.17 30.01 -0.47
N HIS A 3 42.69 28.89 -1.00
CA HIS A 3 41.35 28.54 -1.44
C HIS A 3 40.35 28.50 -0.28
N ALA A 4 39.10 28.89 -0.54
CA ALA A 4 37.96 28.53 0.31
C ALA A 4 36.82 28.00 -0.58
N HIS A 5 36.84 26.69 -0.84
CA HIS A 5 35.66 25.99 -1.34
C HIS A 5 34.74 25.83 -0.14
N SER A 6 33.64 26.59 -0.09
CA SER A 6 32.63 26.41 0.94
C SER A 6 31.96 25.05 0.70
N LEU A 7 32.41 24.03 1.43
CA LEU A 7 31.77 22.73 1.47
C LEU A 7 30.41 22.90 2.16
N TYR A 8 29.38 23.18 1.37
CA TYR A 8 27.99 23.11 1.81
C TYR A 8 27.65 21.63 2.01
N ILE A 9 27.87 21.14 3.22
CA ILE A 9 27.43 19.81 3.63
C ILE A 9 25.93 19.96 3.92
N GLU A 10 25.10 19.54 2.96
CA GLU A 10 23.66 19.37 3.23
C GLU A 10 23.52 18.43 4.43
N PRO A 11 22.90 18.86 5.55
CA PRO A 11 22.63 17.96 6.64
C PRO A 11 21.72 16.87 6.10
N ILE A 12 22.20 15.64 6.12
CA ILE A 12 21.44 14.47 5.67
C ILE A 12 20.12 14.51 6.42
N ASP A 13 19.01 14.75 5.72
CA ASP A 13 17.66 14.88 6.27
C ASP A 13 17.12 13.50 6.69
N VAL A 14 17.83 12.85 7.61
CA VAL A 14 17.49 11.55 8.16
C VAL A 14 16.12 11.61 8.84
N VAL A 15 15.79 12.75 9.46
CA VAL A 15 14.50 12.99 10.10
C VAL A 15 13.38 13.05 9.06
N GLY A 16 13.53 13.81 7.97
CA GLY A 16 12.53 13.85 6.90
C GLY A 16 12.39 12.52 6.15
N ARG A 17 13.47 11.74 6.02
CA ARG A 17 13.40 10.37 5.48
C ARG A 17 12.62 9.42 6.38
N ILE A 18 12.77 9.51 7.69
CA ILE A 18 12.01 8.70 8.66
C ILE A 18 10.54 9.10 8.66
N GLN A 19 10.22 10.40 8.65
CA GLN A 19 8.83 10.87 8.59
C GLN A 19 8.12 10.37 7.33
N ARG A 20 8.77 10.49 6.16
CA ARG A 20 8.25 9.96 4.90
C ARG A 20 8.04 8.45 4.94
N ALA A 21 9.01 7.70 5.48
CA ALA A 21 8.88 6.26 5.63
C ALA A 21 7.71 5.85 6.55
N ILE A 22 7.43 6.60 7.63
CA ILE A 22 6.31 6.34 8.54
C ILE A 22 4.96 6.62 7.86
N GLU A 23 4.86 7.71 7.10
CA GLU A 23 3.69 8.05 6.30
C GLU A 23 3.41 6.97 5.25
N ASP A 24 4.44 6.52 4.53
CA ASP A 24 4.36 5.43 3.54
C ASP A 24 3.95 4.10 4.20
N PHE A 25 4.45 3.85 5.43
CA PHE A 25 4.12 2.63 6.17
C PHE A 25 2.66 2.58 6.60
N ARG A 26 2.10 3.72 7.04
CA ARG A 26 0.70 3.80 7.46
C ARG A 26 -0.22 3.53 6.27
N THR A 27 0.05 4.14 5.12
CA THR A 27 -0.70 3.92 3.88
C THR A 27 -0.61 2.46 3.44
N SER A 28 0.60 1.89 3.44
CA SER A 28 0.83 0.48 3.10
C SER A 28 0.09 -0.49 4.04
N ARG A 29 0.04 -0.19 5.34
CA ARG A 29 -0.67 -1.00 6.35
C ARG A 29 -2.18 -0.96 6.18
N VAL A 30 -2.75 0.21 5.88
CA VAL A 30 -4.19 0.36 5.65
C VAL A 30 -4.61 -0.41 4.40
N GLN A 31 -3.86 -0.27 3.31
CA GLN A 31 -4.09 -1.01 2.07
C GLN A 31 -3.97 -2.53 2.27
N ALA A 32 -2.93 -3.01 2.96
CA ALA A 32 -2.76 -4.43 3.24
C ALA A 32 -3.89 -5.00 4.11
N LYS A 33 -4.41 -4.21 5.07
CA LYS A 33 -5.56 -4.61 5.89
C LYS A 33 -6.84 -4.68 5.07
N ALA A 34 -7.10 -3.67 4.23
CA ALA A 34 -8.25 -3.64 3.34
C ALA A 34 -8.24 -4.85 2.39
N PHE A 35 -7.10 -5.13 1.74
CA PHE A 35 -6.92 -6.29 0.86
C PHE A 35 -7.29 -7.59 1.57
N LYS A 36 -6.70 -7.84 2.75
CA LYS A 36 -6.95 -9.07 3.52
C LYS A 36 -8.40 -9.20 3.95
N ASN A 37 -9.04 -8.09 4.32
CA ASN A 37 -10.44 -8.08 4.68
C ASN A 37 -11.32 -8.45 3.49
N THR A 38 -11.09 -7.84 2.32
CA THR A 38 -11.83 -8.13 1.09
C THR A 38 -11.66 -9.59 0.67
N VAL A 39 -10.43 -10.12 0.67
CA VAL A 39 -10.20 -11.55 0.36
C VAL A 39 -10.97 -12.44 1.32
N ARG A 40 -10.93 -12.15 2.63
CA ARG A 40 -11.64 -12.96 3.64
C ARG A 40 -13.15 -12.91 3.42
N GLU A 41 -13.71 -11.73 3.20
CA GLU A 41 -15.15 -11.54 2.99
C GLU A 41 -15.63 -12.26 1.73
N LEU A 42 -14.95 -12.08 0.59
CA LEU A 42 -15.27 -12.78 -0.65
C LEU A 42 -15.07 -14.29 -0.53
N SER A 43 -14.04 -14.75 0.18
CA SER A 43 -13.79 -16.19 0.37
C SER A 43 -14.87 -16.87 1.21
N ASN A 44 -15.53 -16.11 2.10
CA ASN A 44 -16.63 -16.61 2.92
C ASN A 44 -17.96 -16.71 2.18
N LEU A 45 -18.10 -16.05 1.02
CA LEU A 45 -19.28 -16.20 0.17
C LEU A 45 -19.27 -17.56 -0.51
N THR A 46 -20.46 -18.10 -0.79
CA THR A 46 -20.64 -19.29 -1.60
C THR A 46 -20.40 -19.00 -3.08
N ASP A 47 -20.16 -20.04 -3.88
CA ASP A 47 -19.93 -19.87 -5.33
C ASP A 47 -21.14 -19.25 -6.04
N HIS A 48 -22.36 -19.49 -5.54
CA HIS A 48 -23.57 -18.86 -6.08
C HIS A 48 -23.63 -17.37 -5.76
N GLU A 49 -23.31 -16.96 -4.52
CA GLU A 49 -23.27 -15.54 -4.13
C GLU A 49 -22.16 -14.78 -4.87
N LEU A 50 -21.01 -15.43 -5.08
CA LEU A 50 -19.94 -14.88 -5.91
C LEU A 50 -20.38 -14.73 -7.37
N ALA A 51 -21.06 -15.73 -7.93
CA ALA A 51 -21.59 -15.67 -9.29
C ALA A 51 -22.68 -14.60 -9.46
N ASP A 52 -23.52 -14.37 -8.44
CA ASP A 52 -24.56 -13.33 -8.46
C ASP A 52 -23.97 -11.93 -8.61
N ILE A 53 -22.82 -11.68 -7.99
CA ILE A 53 -22.06 -10.44 -8.14
C ILE A 53 -21.06 -10.47 -9.30
N GLY A 54 -21.06 -11.54 -10.10
CA GLY A 54 -20.20 -11.69 -11.29
C GLY A 54 -18.71 -11.89 -10.98
N VAL A 55 -18.38 -12.50 -9.85
CA VAL A 55 -16.99 -12.80 -9.44
C VAL A 55 -16.78 -14.31 -9.42
N ASP A 56 -15.71 -14.80 -10.04
CA ASP A 56 -15.29 -16.18 -9.86
C ASP A 56 -14.36 -16.32 -8.64
N ARG A 57 -14.38 -17.49 -7.99
CA ARG A 57 -13.52 -17.75 -6.80
C ARG A 57 -12.03 -17.56 -7.09
N ALA A 58 -11.60 -17.86 -8.32
CA ALA A 58 -10.22 -17.65 -8.76
C ALA A 58 -9.84 -16.16 -8.84
N ASP A 59 -10.82 -15.28 -9.05
CA ASP A 59 -10.61 -13.85 -9.27
C ASP A 59 -10.62 -13.03 -7.97
N ILE A 60 -10.98 -13.63 -6.83
CA ILE A 60 -11.06 -12.96 -5.52
C ILE A 60 -9.80 -12.14 -5.22
N VAL A 61 -8.62 -12.69 -5.52
CA VAL A 61 -7.34 -12.02 -5.28
C VAL A 61 -7.18 -10.80 -6.20
N ALA A 62 -7.54 -10.94 -7.48
CA ALA A 62 -7.46 -9.86 -8.45
C ALA A 62 -8.45 -8.73 -8.12
N VAL A 63 -9.69 -9.07 -7.76
CA VAL A 63 -10.73 -8.12 -7.35
C VAL A 63 -10.31 -7.38 -6.07
N ALA A 64 -9.79 -8.09 -5.06
CA ALA A 64 -9.30 -7.48 -3.84
C ALA A 64 -8.13 -6.52 -4.11
N GLN A 65 -7.24 -6.87 -5.04
CA GLN A 65 -6.14 -6.00 -5.43
C GLN A 65 -6.63 -4.72 -6.13
N GLN A 66 -7.62 -4.85 -7.01
CA GLN A 66 -8.26 -3.71 -7.69
C GLN A 66 -8.95 -2.77 -6.70
N ALA A 67 -9.72 -3.32 -5.75
CA ALA A 67 -10.44 -2.56 -4.73
C ALA A 67 -9.52 -1.67 -3.88
N VAL A 68 -8.31 -2.15 -3.57
CA VAL A 68 -7.33 -1.38 -2.79
C VAL A 68 -6.54 -0.39 -3.63
N SER A 69 -6.32 -0.68 -4.91
CA SER A 69 -5.64 0.25 -5.82
C SER A 69 -6.51 1.43 -6.28
N ALA A 70 -7.84 1.31 -6.16
CA ALA A 70 -8.80 2.35 -6.52
C ALA A 70 -9.17 3.29 -5.35
N ALA A 71 -8.65 3.03 -4.15
CA ALA A 71 -8.89 3.80 -2.92
C ALA A 71 -7.76 4.80 -2.64
#